data_AF-A0A7K1YR99-F1
#
_entry.id   AF-A0A7K1YR99-F1
#
_cell.length_a   1.000
_cell.length_b   1.000
_cell.length_c   1.000
_cell.angle_alpha   90.00
_cell.angle_beta   90.00
_cell.angle_gamma   90.00
#
_symmetry.space_group_name_H-M   'P 1'
#
loop_
_entity.id
_entity.type
_entity.pdbx_description
1 polymer ?
#
loop_
_entity_poly.entity_id
_entity_poly.type
_entity_poly.pdbx_seq_one_letter_code
_entity_poly.pdbx_strand_id
1 'polypeptide(L)'
;MQVAVVTGPGAVELRDEPRPRAGPDDVLVEVSTCGLCTMERRLFDGTKPIYPVAPGHEAAGRVVEAGDAVASLPGAPQVGDLVTMDLLTRCGTCHMCRRGRSALCKRPQGGKLSDGTVSMGAGLAEVVRVAAAQTYRVGEIPVEHAAMGEPLACVVHSVRLGGFRAGDRVAVIGAGYMGRLHLALCRAWGASCVGMVDVSAERRSEAVDAGADWVAGPDDLTGWLGQHDVVFVTAGTPGAVELALDLCDDAGAVVLYGAFPKDVMASVGADRIHHHELSIIGVFSQEPEDWRTAAGLLSSGALAADLDRLVTARYRLDEVADAMTLAVSQPVYRVMVG
;
A
#
# COMPACT_ATOMS: atom_id res chain seq x y z
N MET A 1 14.25 20.06 -11.65
CA MET A 1 13.08 19.63 -10.89
C MET A 1 13.56 19.16 -9.53
N GLN A 2 12.82 19.42 -8.47
CA GLN A 2 13.21 19.01 -7.13
C GLN A 2 12.80 17.56 -6.86
N VAL A 3 13.72 16.82 -6.22
CA VAL A 3 13.51 15.44 -5.76
C VAL A 3 14.04 15.32 -4.34
N ALA A 4 13.24 14.76 -3.42
CA ALA A 4 13.67 14.47 -2.07
C ALA A 4 14.58 13.22 -2.05
N VAL A 5 15.73 13.35 -1.39
CA VAL A 5 16.72 12.27 -1.22
C VAL A 5 17.02 12.12 0.26
N VAL A 6 16.75 10.94 0.81
CA VAL A 6 17.16 10.59 2.17
C VAL A 6 18.64 10.23 2.13
N THR A 7 19.47 11.03 2.79
CA THR A 7 20.93 10.90 2.78
C THR A 7 21.49 10.17 3.99
N GLY A 8 20.68 10.03 5.03
CA GLY A 8 21.00 9.30 6.24
C GLY A 8 19.85 9.33 7.25
N PRO A 9 20.03 8.70 8.42
CA PRO A 9 19.04 8.79 9.50
C PRO A 9 18.79 10.26 9.89
N GLY A 10 17.52 10.67 9.92
CA GLY A 10 17.10 12.02 10.23
C GLY A 10 17.46 13.08 9.17
N ALA A 11 17.95 12.67 7.99
CA ALA A 11 18.48 13.59 6.98
C ALA A 11 17.82 13.36 5.61
N VAL A 12 17.17 14.40 5.10
CA VAL A 12 16.58 14.47 3.76
C VAL A 12 16.97 15.80 3.11
N GLU A 13 17.31 15.75 1.83
CA GLU A 13 17.70 16.89 1.02
C GLU A 13 16.79 16.98 -0.21
N LEU A 14 16.40 18.20 -0.61
CA LEU A 14 15.89 18.43 -1.96
C LEU A 14 17.06 18.63 -2.91
N ARG A 15 17.14 17.80 -3.94
CA ARG A 15 18.15 17.89 -5.00
C ARG A 15 17.52 18.34 -6.31
N ASP A 16 18.28 19.14 -7.06
CA ASP A 16 17.94 19.50 -8.42
C ASP A 16 18.31 18.37 -9.38
N GLU A 17 17.29 17.79 -10.03
CA GLU A 17 17.44 16.82 -11.10
C GLU A 17 17.03 17.42 -12.45
N PRO A 18 17.66 16.98 -13.56
CA PRO A 18 17.16 17.28 -14.89
C PRO A 18 15.71 16.78 -15.02
N ARG A 19 14.83 17.62 -15.58
CA ARG A 19 13.46 17.19 -15.90
C ARG A 19 13.51 16.03 -16.91
N PRO A 20 12.86 14.89 -16.64
CA PRO A 20 12.83 13.78 -17.57
C PRO A 20 12.05 14.15 -18.84
N ARG A 21 12.23 13.36 -19.89
CA ARG A 21 11.40 13.41 -21.12
C ARG A 21 10.62 12.12 -21.24
N ALA A 22 9.37 12.19 -21.69
CA ALA A 22 8.60 10.99 -21.98
C ALA A 22 9.26 10.22 -23.14
N GLY A 23 9.48 8.91 -22.96
CA GLY A 23 9.65 8.02 -24.09
C GLY A 23 8.33 7.82 -24.85
N PRO A 24 8.34 7.12 -26.00
CA PRO A 24 7.14 6.92 -26.82
C PRO A 24 5.96 6.30 -26.07
N ASP A 25 6.24 5.40 -25.13
CA ASP A 25 5.26 4.63 -24.33
C ASP A 25 5.12 5.16 -22.89
N ASP A 26 5.77 6.26 -22.56
CA ASP A 26 5.78 6.85 -21.22
C ASP A 26 4.82 8.04 -21.13
N VAL A 27 4.47 8.39 -19.90
CA VAL A 27 3.92 9.69 -19.54
C VAL A 27 4.81 10.37 -18.51
N LEU A 28 4.82 11.70 -18.51
CA LEU A 28 5.29 12.49 -17.37
C LEU A 28 4.10 12.91 -16.54
N VAL A 29 4.19 12.65 -15.25
CA VAL A 29 3.18 13.01 -14.27
C VAL A 29 3.78 14.08 -13.36
N GLU A 30 3.16 15.25 -13.32
CA GLU A 30 3.41 16.24 -12.28
C GLU A 30 2.75 15.73 -11.00
N VAL A 31 3.58 15.41 -10.00
CA VAL A 31 3.12 14.79 -8.77
C VAL A 31 2.35 15.83 -7.99
N SER A 32 1.08 15.53 -7.69
CA SER A 32 0.25 16.39 -6.85
C SER A 32 0.40 16.06 -5.38
N THR A 33 0.61 14.77 -5.06
CA THR A 33 0.96 14.34 -3.71
C THR A 33 1.50 12.92 -3.68
N CYS A 34 2.29 12.62 -2.66
CA CYS A 34 2.82 11.31 -2.34
C CYS A 34 2.65 11.01 -0.85
N GLY A 35 2.12 9.83 -0.53
CA GLY A 35 2.02 9.33 0.84
C GLY A 35 3.36 8.83 1.37
N LEU A 36 3.65 9.11 2.65
CA LEU A 36 4.80 8.54 3.35
C LEU A 36 4.47 7.16 3.91
N CYS A 37 5.10 6.10 3.38
CA CYS A 37 4.93 4.72 3.83
C CYS A 37 5.83 4.38 5.02
N THR A 38 5.57 3.22 5.62
CA THR A 38 6.50 2.58 6.57
C THR A 38 7.91 2.49 5.98
N MET A 39 8.05 2.37 4.66
CA MET A 39 9.36 2.38 4.00
C MET A 39 10.09 3.71 4.21
N GLU A 40 9.46 4.86 3.92
CA GLU A 40 10.04 6.19 4.15
C GLU A 40 10.35 6.42 5.63
N ARG A 41 9.46 5.98 6.54
CA ARG A 41 9.72 6.04 8.00
C ARG A 41 11.00 5.29 8.37
N ARG A 42 11.18 4.07 7.85
CA ARG A 42 12.34 3.23 8.12
C ARG A 42 13.64 3.73 7.49
N LEU A 43 13.54 4.45 6.37
CA LEU A 43 14.66 5.19 5.81
C LEU A 43 15.02 6.37 6.71
N PHE A 44 14.03 7.11 7.21
CA PHE A 44 14.32 8.29 8.02
C PHE A 44 14.80 7.93 9.44
N ASP A 45 14.27 6.87 10.06
CA ASP A 45 14.65 6.43 11.42
C ASP A 45 15.96 5.63 11.48
N GLY A 46 16.52 5.23 10.35
CA GLY A 46 17.78 4.46 10.30
C GLY A 46 17.63 2.94 10.26
N THR A 47 16.42 2.38 10.43
CA THR A 47 16.19 0.92 10.45
C THR A 47 16.22 0.25 9.08
N LYS A 48 16.33 1.04 8.00
CA LYS A 48 16.59 0.58 6.62
C LYS A 48 17.72 1.42 5.98
N PRO A 49 19.00 1.12 6.27
CA PRO A 49 20.12 1.98 5.89
C PRO A 49 20.60 1.72 4.45
N ILE A 50 19.91 2.27 3.45
CA ILE A 50 20.23 2.12 2.01
C ILE A 50 20.55 3.45 1.31
N TYR A 51 21.20 4.37 2.04
CA TYR A 51 21.45 5.75 1.60
C TYR A 51 22.60 5.89 0.59
N PRO A 52 22.62 6.98 -0.21
CA PRO A 52 21.48 7.88 -0.45
C PRO A 52 20.39 7.20 -1.27
N VAL A 53 19.13 7.55 -1.01
CA VAL A 53 17.98 6.99 -1.75
C VAL A 53 16.90 8.05 -1.98
N ALA A 54 16.30 8.07 -3.17
CA ALA A 54 15.14 8.89 -3.52
C ALA A 54 13.85 8.06 -3.38
N PRO A 55 13.04 8.26 -2.33
CA PRO A 55 11.89 7.41 -2.05
C PRO A 55 10.57 8.02 -2.59
N GLY A 56 9.44 7.48 -2.16
CA GLY A 56 8.11 7.85 -2.65
C GLY A 56 7.61 6.85 -3.70
N HIS A 57 6.65 6.03 -3.31
CA HIS A 57 6.00 5.05 -4.19
C HIS A 57 4.46 5.09 -4.12
N GLU A 58 3.89 5.83 -3.15
CA GLU A 58 2.45 6.04 -3.02
C GLU A 58 2.06 7.41 -3.61
N ALA A 59 2.26 7.58 -4.93
CA ALA A 59 2.16 8.88 -5.58
C ALA A 59 1.02 8.96 -6.61
N ALA A 60 0.43 10.15 -6.72
CA ALA A 60 -0.54 10.48 -7.75
C ALA A 60 -0.33 11.92 -8.25
N GLY A 61 -0.83 12.18 -9.46
CA GLY A 61 -0.66 13.48 -10.07
C GLY A 61 -1.29 13.58 -11.44
N ARG A 62 -1.06 14.71 -12.11
CA ARG A 62 -1.64 14.96 -13.43
C ARG A 62 -0.63 14.70 -14.53
N VAL A 63 -1.08 14.03 -15.59
CA VAL A 63 -0.26 13.85 -16.79
C VAL A 63 0.00 15.21 -17.43
N VAL A 64 1.28 15.57 -17.60
CA VAL A 64 1.71 16.85 -18.22
C VAL A 64 2.38 16.67 -19.57
N GLU A 65 2.82 15.44 -19.88
CA GLU A 65 3.41 15.07 -21.17
C GLU A 65 3.09 13.59 -21.43
N ALA A 66 2.78 13.23 -22.67
CA ALA A 66 2.58 11.85 -23.10
C ALA A 66 3.39 11.58 -24.37
N GLY A 67 4.03 10.43 -24.44
CA GLY A 67 4.72 9.99 -25.65
C GLY A 67 3.75 9.76 -26.81
N ASP A 68 4.24 9.86 -28.05
CA ASP A 68 3.40 9.80 -29.26
C ASP A 68 2.58 8.50 -29.37
N ALA A 69 3.12 7.35 -28.92
CA ALA A 69 2.41 6.08 -28.95
C ALA A 69 1.27 6.04 -27.92
N VAL A 70 1.42 6.76 -26.81
CA VAL A 70 0.37 6.91 -25.78
C VAL A 70 -0.70 7.90 -26.25
N ALA A 71 -0.29 9.08 -26.71
CA ALA A 71 -1.19 10.15 -27.12
C ALA A 71 -2.10 9.75 -28.29
N SER A 72 -1.62 8.88 -29.18
CA SER A 72 -2.39 8.38 -30.33
C SER A 72 -3.30 7.19 -30.01
N LEU A 73 -3.20 6.59 -28.82
CA LEU A 73 -3.95 5.39 -28.43
C LEU A 73 -5.25 5.75 -27.69
N PRO A 74 -6.44 5.43 -28.25
CA PRO A 74 -7.70 5.66 -27.56
C PRO A 74 -7.78 4.92 -26.23
N GLY A 75 -8.19 5.62 -25.17
CA GLY A 75 -8.33 5.04 -23.83
C GLY A 75 -7.05 5.01 -23.00
N ALA A 76 -5.90 5.37 -23.58
CA ALA A 76 -4.67 5.64 -22.85
C ALA A 76 -4.77 6.95 -22.04
N PRO A 77 -3.95 7.13 -21.00
CA PRO A 77 -3.83 8.40 -20.28
C PRO A 77 -3.50 9.57 -21.21
N GLN A 78 -4.17 10.69 -21.02
CA GLN A 78 -4.00 11.93 -21.79
C GLN A 78 -3.50 13.05 -20.89
N VAL A 79 -2.88 14.08 -21.48
CA VAL A 79 -2.48 15.29 -20.75
C VAL A 79 -3.70 15.90 -20.05
N GLY A 80 -3.55 16.20 -18.75
CA GLY A 80 -4.59 16.70 -17.87
C GLY A 80 -5.25 15.63 -16.98
N ASP A 81 -5.18 14.34 -17.37
CA ASP A 81 -5.76 13.25 -16.59
C ASP A 81 -5.08 13.14 -15.22
N LEU A 82 -5.88 13.06 -14.16
CA LEU A 82 -5.42 12.65 -12.84
C LEU A 82 -5.21 11.13 -12.83
N VAL A 83 -4.00 10.70 -12.47
CA VAL A 83 -3.60 9.30 -12.44
C VAL A 83 -3.00 8.91 -11.09
N THR A 84 -3.28 7.67 -10.68
CA THR A 84 -2.48 6.96 -9.69
C THR A 84 -1.46 6.07 -10.40
N MET A 85 -0.30 5.83 -9.77
CA MET A 85 0.87 5.29 -10.46
C MET A 85 1.44 4.05 -9.76
N ASP A 86 1.66 3.01 -10.55
CA ASP A 86 2.40 1.82 -10.16
C ASP A 86 3.89 2.02 -10.41
N LEU A 87 4.65 2.35 -9.36
CA LEU A 87 6.08 2.67 -9.48
C LEU A 87 7.00 1.44 -9.31
N LEU A 88 6.45 0.23 -9.37
CA LEU A 88 7.22 -1.01 -9.30
C LEU A 88 7.93 -1.35 -10.61
N THR A 89 9.12 -1.92 -10.52
CA THR A 89 9.83 -2.44 -11.68
C THR A 89 9.18 -3.73 -12.17
N ARG A 90 8.58 -3.69 -13.37
CA ARG A 90 7.98 -4.85 -14.05
C ARG A 90 8.65 -5.10 -15.40
N CYS A 91 9.67 -5.96 -15.45
CA CYS A 91 10.51 -6.11 -16.64
C CYS A 91 9.88 -6.81 -17.85
N GLY A 92 8.66 -7.34 -17.72
CA GLY A 92 7.91 -8.05 -18.78
C GLY A 92 8.51 -9.38 -19.28
N THR A 93 9.77 -9.67 -18.96
CA THR A 93 10.56 -10.73 -19.62
C THR A 93 11.00 -11.86 -18.69
N CYS A 94 11.07 -11.64 -17.38
CA CYS A 94 11.47 -12.68 -16.44
C CYS A 94 10.36 -13.73 -16.24
N HIS A 95 10.70 -14.87 -15.64
CA HIS A 95 9.75 -15.96 -15.38
C HIS A 95 8.51 -15.49 -14.60
N MET A 96 8.71 -14.67 -13.56
CA MET A 96 7.61 -14.19 -12.71
C MET A 96 6.66 -13.26 -13.47
N CYS A 97 7.19 -12.29 -14.22
CA CYS A 97 6.37 -11.41 -15.05
C CYS A 97 5.58 -12.18 -16.11
N ARG A 98 6.20 -13.16 -16.78
CA ARG A 98 5.55 -13.96 -17.85
C ARG A 98 4.46 -14.92 -17.33
N ARG A 99 4.36 -15.13 -16.01
CA ARG A 99 3.27 -15.90 -15.37
C ARG A 99 2.25 -15.02 -14.65
N GLY A 100 2.25 -13.71 -14.92
CA GLY A 100 1.33 -12.76 -14.27
C GLY A 100 1.64 -12.51 -12.79
N ARG A 101 2.86 -12.83 -12.33
CA ARG A 101 3.33 -12.60 -10.96
C ARG A 101 4.41 -11.53 -10.94
N SER A 102 4.12 -10.39 -11.56
CA SER A 102 5.08 -9.33 -11.83
C SER A 102 5.53 -8.56 -10.58
N ALA A 103 4.78 -8.59 -9.48
CA ALA A 103 5.22 -8.09 -8.17
C ALA A 103 6.52 -8.78 -7.71
N LEU A 104 6.73 -10.03 -8.13
CA LEU A 104 7.90 -10.83 -7.81
C LEU A 104 9.00 -10.77 -8.88
N CYS A 105 9.04 -9.66 -9.64
CA CYS A 105 10.05 -9.44 -10.67
C CYS A 105 11.47 -9.65 -10.13
N LYS A 106 12.33 -10.27 -10.95
CA LYS A 106 13.73 -10.57 -10.58
C LYS A 106 14.71 -9.47 -10.97
N ARG A 107 14.25 -8.39 -11.61
CA ARG A 107 15.07 -7.19 -11.82
C ARG A 107 15.09 -6.37 -10.52
N PRO A 108 16.17 -5.60 -10.28
CA PRO A 108 16.21 -4.65 -9.18
C PRO A 108 14.99 -3.71 -9.22
N GLN A 109 14.39 -3.48 -8.05
CA GLN A 109 13.30 -2.52 -7.92
C GLN A 109 13.84 -1.09 -7.98
N GLY A 110 13.04 -0.21 -8.56
CA GLY A 110 13.38 1.21 -8.68
C GLY A 110 14.38 1.51 -9.80
N GLY A 111 14.98 2.69 -9.72
CA GLY A 111 15.84 3.25 -10.75
C GLY A 111 17.05 3.99 -10.18
N LYS A 112 17.55 4.97 -10.93
CA LYS A 112 18.62 5.86 -10.48
C LYS A 112 18.34 7.30 -10.91
N LEU A 113 18.74 8.24 -10.07
CA LEU A 113 18.85 9.65 -10.42
C LEU A 113 20.08 9.91 -11.32
N SER A 114 20.24 11.14 -11.80
CA SER A 114 21.33 11.50 -12.73
C SER A 114 22.73 11.33 -12.14
N ASP A 115 22.87 11.49 -10.82
CA ASP A 115 24.11 11.30 -10.07
C ASP A 115 24.38 9.82 -9.68
N GLY A 116 23.48 8.90 -10.05
CA GLY A 116 23.56 7.48 -9.71
C GLY A 116 22.92 7.07 -8.38
N THR A 117 22.37 8.02 -7.61
CA THR A 117 21.57 7.77 -6.40
C THR A 117 20.43 6.79 -6.71
N VAL A 118 20.23 5.79 -5.87
CA VAL A 118 19.16 4.80 -6.06
C VAL A 118 17.80 5.48 -5.89
N SER A 119 16.87 5.24 -6.81
CA SER A 119 15.47 5.65 -6.68
C SER A 119 14.62 4.43 -6.35
N MET A 120 13.70 4.58 -5.40
CA MET A 120 12.66 3.61 -5.07
C MET A 120 11.28 4.19 -5.41
N GLY A 121 11.11 4.55 -6.69
CA GLY A 121 9.92 5.21 -7.22
C GLY A 121 10.12 6.71 -7.43
N ALA A 122 10.89 7.38 -6.56
CA ALA A 122 11.16 8.82 -6.59
C ALA A 122 9.88 9.69 -6.68
N GLY A 123 8.79 9.25 -6.04
CA GLY A 123 7.51 9.96 -5.99
C GLY A 123 7.49 11.17 -5.08
N LEU A 124 8.45 11.32 -4.16
CA LEU A 124 8.68 12.60 -3.44
C LEU A 124 9.47 13.55 -4.34
N ALA A 125 8.87 13.96 -5.44
CA ALA A 125 9.46 14.80 -6.48
C ALA A 125 8.39 15.65 -7.15
N GLU A 126 8.79 16.68 -7.89
CA GLU A 126 7.83 17.48 -8.68
C GLU A 126 7.25 16.72 -9.88
N VAL A 127 8.06 15.86 -10.54
CA VAL A 127 7.66 15.13 -11.74
C VAL A 127 8.24 13.72 -11.74
N VAL A 128 7.42 12.75 -12.13
CA VAL A 128 7.84 11.36 -12.34
C VAL A 128 7.57 10.94 -13.79
N ARG A 129 8.52 10.20 -14.37
CA ARG A 129 8.30 9.48 -15.63
C ARG A 129 7.88 8.05 -15.33
N VAL A 130 6.78 7.61 -15.92
CA VAL A 130 6.22 6.27 -15.72
C VAL A 130 5.70 5.73 -17.05
N ALA A 131 5.84 4.42 -17.27
CA ALA A 131 5.24 3.78 -18.44
C ALA A 131 3.72 3.96 -18.38
N ALA A 132 3.08 4.33 -19.50
CA ALA A 132 1.64 4.60 -19.51
C ALA A 132 0.81 3.39 -19.03
N ALA A 133 1.28 2.17 -19.30
CA ALA A 133 0.67 0.92 -18.82
C ALA A 133 0.68 0.74 -17.29
N GLN A 134 1.48 1.54 -16.57
CA GLN A 134 1.58 1.55 -15.11
C GLN A 134 0.89 2.79 -14.50
N THR A 135 0.04 3.47 -15.27
CA THR A 135 -0.80 4.57 -14.78
C THR A 135 -2.26 4.23 -14.93
N TYR A 136 -3.06 4.66 -13.94
CA TYR A 136 -4.48 4.36 -13.88
C TYR A 136 -5.24 5.66 -13.64
N ARG A 137 -6.10 6.02 -14.59
CA ARG A 137 -6.96 7.21 -14.49
C ARG A 137 -7.98 7.02 -13.39
N VAL A 138 -8.19 8.07 -12.59
CA VAL A 138 -9.10 8.04 -11.44
C VAL A 138 -10.21 9.09 -11.48
N GLY A 139 -10.32 9.83 -12.59
CA GLY A 139 -11.27 10.93 -12.73
C GLY A 139 -10.90 12.12 -11.83
N GLU A 140 -11.87 12.98 -11.55
CA GLU A 140 -11.69 14.17 -10.71
C GLU A 140 -12.07 13.87 -9.26
N ILE A 141 -11.12 13.29 -8.51
CA ILE A 141 -11.22 12.99 -7.08
C ILE A 141 -10.14 13.78 -6.30
N PRO A 142 -10.22 13.86 -4.95
CA PRO A 142 -9.13 14.42 -4.15
C PRO A 142 -7.80 13.72 -4.47
N VAL A 143 -6.73 14.50 -4.66
CA VAL A 143 -5.41 13.98 -5.07
C VAL A 143 -4.81 13.04 -4.03
N GLU A 144 -5.15 13.27 -2.76
CA GLU A 144 -4.77 12.41 -1.63
C GLU A 144 -5.39 11.02 -1.77
N HIS A 145 -6.65 10.92 -2.23
CA HIS A 145 -7.29 9.62 -2.47
C HIS A 145 -6.59 8.91 -3.63
N ALA A 146 -6.25 9.64 -4.69
CA ALA A 146 -5.51 9.10 -5.81
C ALA A 146 -4.14 8.53 -5.39
N ALA A 147 -3.42 9.22 -4.49
CA ALA A 147 -2.12 8.77 -3.98
C ALA A 147 -2.22 7.50 -3.13
N MET A 148 -3.38 7.24 -2.50
CA MET A 148 -3.66 5.99 -1.80
C MET A 148 -3.93 4.79 -2.74
N GLY A 149 -3.83 4.96 -4.07
CA GLY A 149 -3.99 3.87 -5.02
C GLY A 149 -3.01 2.72 -4.83
N GLU A 150 -1.74 3.02 -4.50
CA GLU A 150 -0.72 2.00 -4.22
C GLU A 150 -1.10 1.11 -3.02
N PRO A 151 -1.36 1.68 -1.82
CA PRO A 151 -1.70 0.85 -0.68
C PRO A 151 -3.06 0.17 -0.86
N LEU A 152 -4.03 0.80 -1.53
CA LEU A 152 -5.31 0.15 -1.83
C LEU A 152 -5.14 -1.05 -2.78
N ALA A 153 -4.27 -0.94 -3.80
CA ALA A 153 -3.95 -2.06 -4.68
C ALA A 153 -3.29 -3.23 -3.92
N CYS A 154 -2.44 -2.94 -2.92
CA CYS A 154 -1.90 -3.97 -2.04
C CYS A 154 -3.00 -4.68 -1.22
N VAL A 155 -3.98 -3.94 -0.70
CA VAL A 155 -5.13 -4.53 0.03
C VAL A 155 -6.03 -5.33 -0.91
N VAL A 156 -6.31 -4.84 -2.11
CA VAL A 156 -7.05 -5.60 -3.13
C VAL A 156 -6.35 -6.92 -3.42
N HIS A 157 -5.02 -6.90 -3.57
CA HIS A 157 -4.22 -8.10 -3.83
C HIS A 157 -4.35 -9.12 -2.70
N SER A 158 -4.26 -8.67 -1.44
CA SER A 158 -4.35 -9.56 -0.28
C SER A 158 -5.74 -10.17 -0.13
N VAL A 159 -6.79 -9.38 -0.28
CA VAL A 159 -8.19 -9.84 -0.18
C VAL A 159 -8.49 -10.85 -1.27
N ARG A 160 -8.04 -10.59 -2.51
CA ARG A 160 -8.19 -11.53 -3.62
C ARG A 160 -7.42 -12.83 -3.40
N LEU A 161 -6.16 -12.78 -2.98
CA LEU A 161 -5.38 -13.99 -2.69
C LEU A 161 -5.94 -14.76 -1.50
N GLY A 162 -6.53 -14.07 -0.52
CA GLY A 162 -7.21 -14.67 0.62
C GLY A 162 -8.49 -15.43 0.26
N GLY A 163 -8.98 -15.33 -0.97
CA GLY A 163 -10.17 -16.04 -1.42
C GLY A 163 -11.47 -15.46 -0.88
N PHE A 164 -11.46 -14.20 -0.40
CA PHE A 164 -12.61 -13.51 0.16
C PHE A 164 -13.84 -13.55 -0.75
N ARG A 165 -15.02 -13.69 -0.13
CA ARG A 165 -16.33 -13.67 -0.74
C ARG A 165 -17.27 -12.75 0.05
N ALA A 166 -18.23 -12.17 -0.66
CA ALA A 166 -19.34 -11.50 -0.01
C ALA A 166 -20.06 -12.47 0.93
N GLY A 167 -20.34 -12.04 2.15
CA GLY A 167 -20.88 -12.87 3.23
C GLY A 167 -19.83 -13.45 4.18
N ASP A 168 -18.53 -13.33 3.89
CA ASP A 168 -17.48 -13.82 4.79
C ASP A 168 -17.42 -13.00 6.10
N ARG A 169 -17.09 -13.69 7.19
CA ARG A 169 -16.73 -13.11 8.49
C ARG A 169 -15.23 -12.86 8.52
N VAL A 170 -14.83 -11.61 8.69
CA VAL A 170 -13.44 -11.18 8.57
C VAL A 170 -12.89 -10.70 9.92
N ALA A 171 -11.67 -11.12 10.25
CA ALA A 171 -10.89 -10.49 11.31
C ALA A 171 -9.63 -9.84 10.75
N VAL A 172 -9.25 -8.68 11.27
CA VAL A 172 -8.03 -7.96 10.90
C VAL A 172 -7.16 -7.76 12.13
N ILE A 173 -5.97 -8.35 12.14
CA ILE A 173 -4.98 -8.13 13.19
C ILE A 173 -4.13 -6.92 12.81
N GLY A 174 -4.29 -5.86 13.59
CA GLY A 174 -3.74 -4.51 13.40
C GLY A 174 -4.81 -3.52 12.94
N ALA A 175 -5.04 -2.46 13.71
CA ALA A 175 -5.94 -1.35 13.40
C ALA A 175 -5.19 -0.07 12.96
N GLY A 176 -3.98 -0.23 12.43
CA GLY A 176 -3.26 0.86 11.74
C GLY A 176 -3.79 1.11 10.33
N TYR A 177 -3.11 1.99 9.58
CA TYR A 177 -3.50 2.40 8.23
C TYR A 177 -3.91 1.24 7.30
N MET A 178 -3.07 0.20 7.21
CA MET A 178 -3.35 -0.93 6.33
C MET A 178 -4.55 -1.75 6.80
N GLY A 179 -4.71 -1.97 8.10
CA GLY A 179 -5.87 -2.67 8.64
C GLY A 179 -7.17 -1.90 8.42
N ARG A 180 -7.12 -0.57 8.49
CA ARG A 180 -8.27 0.30 8.20
C ARG A 180 -8.69 0.26 6.73
N LEU A 181 -7.73 0.16 5.82
CA LEU A 181 -8.04 -0.09 4.40
C LEU A 181 -8.65 -1.48 4.19
N HIS A 182 -8.21 -2.52 4.90
CA HIS A 182 -8.85 -3.83 4.85
C HIS A 182 -10.28 -3.78 5.39
N LEU A 183 -10.51 -3.08 6.50
CA LEU A 183 -11.85 -2.85 7.06
C LEU A 183 -12.78 -2.19 6.03
N ALA A 184 -12.34 -1.08 5.45
CA ALA A 184 -13.13 -0.34 4.46
C ALA A 184 -13.45 -1.21 3.23
N LEU A 185 -12.44 -1.90 2.69
CA LEU A 185 -12.61 -2.73 1.50
C LEU A 185 -13.54 -3.93 1.74
N CYS A 186 -13.32 -4.69 2.81
CA CYS A 186 -14.11 -5.89 3.10
C CYS A 186 -15.59 -5.52 3.34
N ARG A 187 -15.86 -4.42 4.05
CA ARG A 187 -17.22 -3.90 4.22
C ARG A 187 -17.85 -3.49 2.89
N ALA A 188 -17.13 -2.72 2.07
CA ALA A 188 -17.61 -2.30 0.75
C ALA A 188 -17.88 -3.48 -0.19
N TRP A 189 -17.18 -4.60 -0.02
CA TRP A 189 -17.37 -5.83 -0.80
C TRP A 189 -18.35 -6.82 -0.16
N GLY A 190 -19.03 -6.44 0.91
CA GLY A 190 -20.15 -7.18 1.48
C GLY A 190 -19.76 -8.29 2.45
N ALA A 191 -18.67 -8.15 3.19
CA ALA A 191 -18.41 -8.98 4.36
C ALA A 191 -19.63 -8.92 5.32
N SER A 192 -19.99 -10.06 5.93
CA SER A 192 -21.11 -10.09 6.88
C SER A 192 -20.74 -9.50 8.23
N CYS A 193 -19.45 -9.51 8.56
CA CYS A 193 -18.87 -8.97 9.79
C CYS A 193 -17.39 -8.69 9.53
N VAL A 194 -16.89 -7.55 10.00
CA VAL A 194 -15.45 -7.22 10.00
C VAL A 194 -15.03 -6.70 11.36
N GLY A 195 -14.20 -7.48 12.05
CA GLY A 195 -13.63 -7.10 13.33
C GLY A 195 -12.15 -6.80 13.28
N MET A 196 -11.66 -6.10 14.31
CA MET A 196 -10.26 -5.69 14.40
C MET A 196 -9.63 -6.00 15.75
N VAL A 197 -8.40 -6.48 15.72
CA VAL A 197 -7.57 -6.73 16.90
C VAL A 197 -6.41 -5.74 16.91
N ASP A 198 -6.23 -4.98 17.98
CA ASP A 198 -5.05 -4.11 18.13
C ASP A 198 -4.71 -3.99 19.62
N VAL A 199 -3.42 -3.81 19.94
CA VAL A 199 -2.97 -3.57 21.33
C VAL A 199 -3.38 -2.18 21.84
N SER A 200 -3.46 -1.19 20.95
CA SER A 200 -3.80 0.19 21.28
C SER A 200 -5.31 0.36 21.46
N ALA A 201 -5.73 0.79 22.66
CA ALA A 201 -7.13 1.12 22.95
C ALA A 201 -7.65 2.28 22.09
N GLU A 202 -6.79 3.25 21.79
CA GLU A 202 -7.11 4.39 20.92
C GLU A 202 -7.44 3.91 19.50
N ARG A 203 -6.58 3.07 18.89
CA ARG A 203 -6.86 2.51 17.55
C ARG A 203 -8.09 1.62 17.52
N ARG A 204 -8.39 0.91 18.61
CA ARG A 204 -9.66 0.16 18.74
C ARG A 204 -10.86 1.09 18.78
N SER A 205 -10.78 2.22 19.47
CA SER A 205 -11.85 3.23 19.45
C SER A 205 -12.05 3.79 18.04
N GLU A 206 -10.97 4.17 17.37
CA GLU A 206 -11.03 4.65 15.99
C GLU A 206 -11.55 3.57 15.02
N ALA A 207 -11.22 2.30 15.29
CA ALA A 207 -11.74 1.13 14.57
C ALA A 207 -13.28 1.10 14.58
N VAL A 208 -13.88 1.23 15.77
CA VAL A 208 -15.34 1.35 15.95
C VAL A 208 -15.89 2.54 15.16
N ASP A 209 -15.22 3.70 15.21
CA ASP A 209 -15.71 4.92 14.55
C ASP A 209 -15.76 4.84 13.02
N ALA A 210 -14.97 3.97 12.37
CA ALA A 210 -15.17 3.65 10.93
C ALA A 210 -15.89 2.32 10.68
N GLY A 211 -16.64 1.85 11.66
CA GLY A 211 -17.63 0.79 11.49
C GLY A 211 -17.04 -0.61 11.50
N ALA A 212 -15.99 -0.87 12.29
CA ALA A 212 -15.70 -2.23 12.72
C ALA A 212 -16.89 -2.77 13.55
N ASP A 213 -17.34 -3.98 13.24
CA ASP A 213 -18.48 -4.61 13.93
C ASP A 213 -18.11 -5.01 15.37
N TRP A 214 -16.84 -5.30 15.59
CA TRP A 214 -16.27 -5.53 16.91
C TRP A 214 -14.78 -5.18 16.95
N VAL A 215 -14.27 -4.90 18.15
CA VAL A 215 -12.86 -4.65 18.39
C VAL A 215 -12.41 -5.35 19.67
N ALA A 216 -11.18 -5.86 19.69
CA ALA A 216 -10.64 -6.55 20.86
C ALA A 216 -9.13 -6.33 21.03
N GLY A 217 -8.67 -6.41 22.27
CA GLY A 217 -7.24 -6.58 22.56
C GLY A 217 -6.82 -8.04 22.35
N PRO A 218 -5.51 -8.35 22.18
CA PRO A 218 -5.06 -9.72 21.96
C PRO A 218 -5.39 -10.67 23.12
N ASP A 219 -5.58 -10.15 24.33
CA ASP A 219 -5.89 -10.93 25.53
C ASP A 219 -7.41 -11.10 25.77
N ASP A 220 -8.28 -10.53 24.93
CA ASP A 220 -9.74 -10.51 25.10
C ASP A 220 -10.47 -11.02 23.84
N LEU A 221 -10.10 -12.22 23.40
CA LEU A 221 -10.59 -12.81 22.16
C LEU A 221 -11.48 -14.04 22.33
N THR A 222 -11.79 -14.44 23.58
CA THR A 222 -12.55 -15.68 23.86
C THR A 222 -13.88 -15.74 23.11
N GLY A 223 -14.55 -14.60 22.92
CA GLY A 223 -15.80 -14.50 22.16
C GLY A 223 -15.65 -14.54 20.64
N TRP A 224 -14.44 -14.57 20.10
CA TRP A 224 -14.12 -14.39 18.67
C TRP A 224 -13.30 -15.52 18.06
N LEU A 225 -12.91 -16.53 18.86
CA LEU A 225 -12.12 -17.67 18.38
C LEU A 225 -12.93 -18.55 17.42
N GLY A 226 -12.28 -19.08 16.39
CA GLY A 226 -12.85 -20.04 15.44
C GLY A 226 -14.10 -19.55 14.71
N GLN A 227 -14.13 -18.27 14.31
CA GLN A 227 -15.35 -17.63 13.81
C GLN A 227 -15.18 -16.88 12.50
N HIS A 228 -13.97 -16.87 11.92
CA HIS A 228 -13.66 -16.03 10.78
C HIS A 228 -13.23 -16.87 9.58
N ASP A 229 -13.86 -16.60 8.44
CA ASP A 229 -13.58 -17.27 7.18
C ASP A 229 -12.25 -16.75 6.59
N VAL A 230 -11.92 -15.48 6.84
CA VAL A 230 -10.64 -14.87 6.45
C VAL A 230 -10.08 -14.01 7.57
N VAL A 231 -8.79 -14.21 7.89
CA VAL A 231 -8.05 -13.41 8.88
C VAL A 231 -6.85 -12.72 8.24
N PHE A 232 -6.84 -11.39 8.22
CA PHE A 232 -5.74 -10.59 7.68
C PHE A 232 -4.77 -10.17 8.78
N VAL A 233 -3.51 -10.58 8.67
CA VAL A 233 -2.44 -10.16 9.57
C VAL A 233 -1.72 -8.95 8.98
N THR A 234 -2.10 -7.75 9.43
CA THR A 234 -1.48 -6.49 8.97
C THR A 234 -0.38 -6.00 9.90
N ALA A 235 -0.41 -6.41 11.17
CA ALA A 235 0.66 -6.21 12.15
C ALA A 235 1.52 -7.49 12.28
N GLY A 236 2.73 -7.47 11.70
CA GLY A 236 3.67 -8.59 11.73
C GLY A 236 4.43 -8.71 13.05
N THR A 237 3.75 -9.01 14.15
CA THR A 237 4.36 -9.16 15.49
C THR A 237 4.52 -10.63 15.88
N PRO A 238 5.41 -10.97 16.83
CA PRO A 238 5.45 -12.32 17.42
C PRO A 238 4.06 -12.74 17.91
N GLY A 239 3.67 -14.00 17.66
CA GLY A 239 2.37 -14.55 18.06
C GLY A 239 1.19 -14.17 17.15
N ALA A 240 1.36 -13.26 16.19
CA ALA A 240 0.25 -12.79 15.36
C ALA A 240 -0.28 -13.88 14.42
N VAL A 241 0.56 -14.82 13.98
CA VAL A 241 0.16 -15.93 13.11
C VAL A 241 -0.64 -16.96 13.89
N GLU A 242 -0.18 -17.30 15.10
CA GLU A 242 -0.87 -18.20 16.02
C GLU A 242 -2.24 -17.64 16.39
N LEU A 243 -2.29 -16.36 16.74
CA LEU A 243 -3.55 -15.66 17.02
C LEU A 243 -4.49 -15.66 15.81
N ALA A 244 -3.95 -15.45 14.61
CA ALA A 244 -4.76 -15.50 13.39
C ALA A 244 -5.35 -16.89 13.14
N LEU A 245 -4.57 -17.94 13.41
CA LEU A 245 -5.07 -19.31 13.33
C LEU A 245 -6.18 -19.54 14.35
N ASP A 246 -6.02 -19.08 15.58
CA ASP A 246 -7.04 -19.21 16.65
C ASP A 246 -8.36 -18.48 16.35
N LEU A 247 -8.31 -17.38 15.60
CA LEU A 247 -9.51 -16.66 15.13
C LEU A 247 -10.17 -17.32 13.92
N CYS A 248 -9.40 -18.05 13.12
CA CYS A 248 -9.84 -18.66 11.86
C CYS A 248 -10.74 -19.87 12.12
N ASP A 249 -11.87 -19.91 11.42
CA ASP A 249 -12.78 -21.05 11.39
C ASP A 249 -12.27 -22.14 10.42
N ASP A 250 -12.89 -23.31 10.46
CA ASP A 250 -12.61 -24.42 9.56
C ASP A 250 -12.73 -24.00 8.08
N ALA A 251 -11.85 -24.52 7.24
CA ALA A 251 -11.69 -24.19 5.83
C ALA A 251 -11.39 -22.69 5.54
N GLY A 252 -11.03 -21.91 6.55
CA GLY A 252 -10.70 -20.50 6.42
C GLY A 252 -9.26 -20.21 5.98
N ALA A 253 -8.98 -18.93 5.76
CA ALA A 253 -7.69 -18.44 5.28
C ALA A 253 -7.04 -17.41 6.22
N VAL A 254 -5.79 -17.64 6.60
CA VAL A 254 -4.92 -16.68 7.26
C VAL A 254 -4.01 -16.02 6.23
N VAL A 255 -4.18 -14.71 6.04
CA VAL A 255 -3.45 -13.91 5.05
C VAL A 255 -2.37 -13.09 5.73
N LEU A 256 -1.11 -13.42 5.45
CA LEU A 256 0.06 -12.72 5.96
C LEU A 256 0.36 -11.52 5.07
N TYR A 257 -0.20 -10.37 5.44
CA TYR A 257 -0.06 -9.10 4.70
C TYR A 257 1.14 -8.27 5.20
N GLY A 258 1.26 -8.12 6.52
CA GLY A 258 2.30 -7.31 7.15
C GLY A 258 3.68 -7.97 7.06
N ALA A 259 4.72 -7.16 6.96
CA ALA A 259 6.09 -7.64 7.07
C ALA A 259 6.41 -8.03 8.52
N PHE A 260 7.03 -9.19 8.70
CA PHE A 260 7.54 -9.66 9.99
C PHE A 260 9.04 -9.31 10.14
N PRO A 261 9.53 -9.10 11.37
CA PRO A 261 10.97 -9.12 11.64
C PRO A 261 11.58 -10.45 11.17
N LYS A 262 12.83 -10.41 10.68
CA LYS A 262 13.47 -11.54 9.99
C LYS A 262 13.69 -12.78 10.87
N ASP A 263 13.75 -12.58 12.17
CA ASP A 263 14.02 -13.56 13.21
C ASP A 263 12.75 -14.10 13.88
N VAL A 264 11.59 -13.52 13.55
CA VAL A 264 10.30 -14.00 14.06
C VAL A 264 9.91 -15.28 13.33
N MET A 265 9.68 -16.33 14.12
CA MET A 265 9.15 -17.61 13.67
C MET A 265 7.76 -17.82 14.29
N ALA A 266 6.88 -18.48 13.55
CA ALA A 266 5.56 -18.88 14.05
C ALA A 266 5.52 -20.41 14.25
N SER A 267 4.89 -20.84 15.35
CA SER A 267 4.62 -22.25 15.60
C SER A 267 3.27 -22.62 15.01
N VAL A 268 3.27 -23.51 14.01
CA VAL A 268 2.05 -23.89 13.30
C VAL A 268 1.84 -25.39 13.35
N GLY A 269 0.68 -25.81 13.84
CA GLY A 269 0.30 -27.23 13.91
C GLY A 269 -0.09 -27.77 12.53
N ALA A 270 0.76 -28.57 11.91
CA ALA A 270 0.48 -29.19 10.61
C ALA A 270 -0.77 -30.07 10.62
N ASP A 271 -1.01 -30.79 11.71
CA ASP A 271 -2.22 -31.59 11.93
C ASP A 271 -3.48 -30.74 11.91
N ARG A 272 -3.44 -29.58 12.58
CA ARG A 272 -4.53 -28.59 12.58
C ARG A 272 -4.80 -28.06 11.18
N ILE A 273 -3.76 -27.69 10.44
CA ILE A 273 -3.92 -27.25 9.03
C ILE A 273 -4.61 -28.34 8.21
N HIS A 274 -4.16 -29.60 8.35
CA HIS A 274 -4.67 -30.71 7.58
C HIS A 274 -6.14 -31.03 7.90
N HIS A 275 -6.49 -31.15 9.18
CA HIS A 275 -7.82 -31.61 9.60
C HIS A 275 -8.90 -30.53 9.54
N HIS A 276 -8.51 -29.26 9.57
CA HIS A 276 -9.42 -28.11 9.47
C HIS A 276 -9.33 -27.39 8.13
N GLU A 277 -8.63 -27.97 7.13
CA GLU A 277 -8.47 -27.44 5.77
C GLU A 277 -8.02 -25.96 5.71
N LEU A 278 -7.19 -25.53 6.67
CA LEU A 278 -6.77 -24.12 6.77
C LEU A 278 -5.79 -23.75 5.67
N SER A 279 -5.88 -22.50 5.20
CA SER A 279 -4.90 -21.91 4.28
C SER A 279 -4.04 -20.85 4.97
N ILE A 280 -2.72 -20.88 4.76
CA ILE A 280 -1.80 -19.81 5.19
C ILE A 280 -1.17 -19.20 3.94
N ILE A 281 -1.45 -17.93 3.70
CA ILE A 281 -1.22 -17.28 2.41
C ILE A 281 -0.27 -16.10 2.61
N GLY A 282 0.91 -16.18 2.01
CA GLY A 282 1.85 -15.07 1.96
C GLY A 282 1.47 -14.08 0.85
N VAL A 283 1.45 -12.80 1.16
CA VAL A 283 1.14 -11.73 0.21
C VAL A 283 2.32 -10.76 0.12
N PHE A 284 2.66 -10.35 -1.09
CA PHE A 284 3.68 -9.35 -1.33
C PHE A 284 3.23 -8.43 -2.46
N SER A 285 3.11 -7.14 -2.16
CA SER A 285 2.87 -6.09 -3.16
C SER A 285 1.56 -6.36 -3.94
N GLN A 286 1.52 -6.07 -5.25
CA GLN A 286 0.30 -5.97 -6.03
C GLN A 286 0.56 -6.24 -7.52
N GLU A 287 -0.43 -6.79 -8.22
CA GLU A 287 -0.40 -7.05 -9.66
C GLU A 287 -1.22 -6.01 -10.45
N PRO A 288 -1.03 -5.89 -11.78
CA PRO A 288 -1.76 -4.91 -12.58
C PRO A 288 -3.30 -5.03 -12.51
N GLU A 289 -3.83 -6.23 -12.24
CA GLU A 289 -5.27 -6.44 -12.03
C GLU A 289 -5.78 -5.82 -10.72
N ASP A 290 -4.94 -5.78 -9.69
CA ASP A 290 -5.27 -5.22 -8.39
C ASP A 290 -5.31 -3.69 -8.47
N TRP A 291 -4.37 -3.11 -9.22
CA TRP A 291 -4.37 -1.68 -9.56
C TRP A 291 -5.61 -1.25 -10.34
N ARG A 292 -6.04 -2.04 -11.34
CA ARG A 292 -7.27 -1.75 -12.08
C ARG A 292 -8.48 -1.67 -11.14
N THR A 293 -8.57 -2.61 -10.20
CA THR A 293 -9.64 -2.66 -9.21
C THR A 293 -9.54 -1.47 -8.25
N ALA A 294 -8.36 -1.17 -7.73
CA ALA A 294 -8.13 -0.01 -6.86
C ALA A 294 -8.52 1.30 -7.54
N ALA A 295 -8.09 1.53 -8.79
CA ALA A 295 -8.47 2.71 -9.56
C ALA A 295 -9.98 2.82 -9.78
N GLY A 296 -10.68 1.70 -10.00
CA GLY A 296 -12.14 1.67 -10.08
C GLY A 296 -12.83 2.04 -8.77
N LEU A 297 -12.31 1.56 -7.63
CA LEU A 297 -12.81 1.90 -6.29
C LEU A 297 -12.60 3.39 -5.99
N LEU A 298 -11.43 3.94 -6.33
CA LEU A 298 -11.14 5.36 -6.21
C LEU A 298 -12.07 6.19 -7.08
N SER A 299 -12.19 5.86 -8.37
CA SER A 299 -13.02 6.60 -9.33
C SER A 299 -14.50 6.60 -8.98
N SER A 300 -15.00 5.51 -8.40
CA SER A 300 -16.40 5.39 -8.01
C SER A 300 -16.73 6.13 -6.71
N GLY A 301 -15.71 6.56 -5.94
CA GLY A 301 -15.90 7.17 -4.62
C GLY A 301 -16.39 6.21 -3.55
N ALA A 302 -16.39 4.89 -3.82
CA ALA A 302 -16.96 3.87 -2.92
C ALA A 302 -16.30 3.87 -1.52
N LEU A 303 -15.05 4.31 -1.42
CA LEU A 303 -14.28 4.38 -0.18
C LEU A 303 -13.95 5.82 0.26
N ALA A 304 -14.51 6.85 -0.39
CA ALA A 304 -14.05 8.23 -0.22
C ALA A 304 -14.06 8.71 1.25
N ALA A 305 -15.13 8.40 1.98
CA ALA A 305 -15.26 8.77 3.39
C ALA A 305 -14.24 8.06 4.30
N ASP A 306 -13.88 6.82 3.97
CA ASP A 306 -12.85 6.07 4.69
C ASP A 306 -11.46 6.61 4.39
N LEU A 307 -11.16 6.93 3.13
CA LEU A 307 -9.88 7.49 2.70
C LEU A 307 -9.63 8.87 3.30
N ASP A 308 -10.65 9.73 3.36
CA ASP A 308 -10.55 11.05 4.00
C ASP A 308 -10.08 10.96 5.46
N ARG A 309 -10.60 9.99 6.21
CA ARG A 309 -10.24 9.77 7.62
C ARG A 309 -8.84 9.22 7.82
N LEU A 310 -8.19 8.74 6.76
CA LEU A 310 -6.84 8.20 6.81
C LEU A 310 -5.76 9.24 6.50
N VAL A 311 -6.13 10.46 6.12
CA VAL A 311 -5.17 11.57 5.96
C VAL A 311 -4.93 12.22 7.32
N THR A 312 -3.72 12.08 7.86
CA THR A 312 -3.31 12.69 9.14
C THR A 312 -2.79 14.11 8.96
N ALA A 313 -1.96 14.35 7.95
CA ALA A 313 -1.32 15.65 7.73
C ALA A 313 -0.94 15.85 6.27
N ARG A 314 -0.76 17.12 5.88
CA ARG A 314 -0.38 17.57 4.54
C ARG A 314 0.81 18.51 4.67
N TYR A 315 1.80 18.31 3.81
CA TYR A 315 3.01 19.11 3.75
C TYR A 315 3.36 19.40 2.29
N ARG A 316 4.01 20.53 2.04
CA ARG A 316 4.61 20.82 0.74
C ARG A 316 5.89 20.00 0.57
N LEU A 317 6.35 19.81 -0.67
CA LEU A 317 7.59 19.09 -0.95
C LEU A 317 8.82 19.70 -0.26
N ASP A 318 8.89 21.02 -0.14
CA ASP A 318 9.96 21.74 0.58
C ASP A 318 9.89 21.61 2.11
N GLU A 319 8.82 21.00 2.63
CA GLU A 319 8.62 20.68 4.05
C GLU A 319 8.79 19.17 4.32
N VAL A 320 9.36 18.41 3.37
CA VAL A 320 9.50 16.95 3.47
C VAL A 320 10.24 16.47 4.74
N ALA A 321 11.19 17.26 5.26
CA ALA A 321 11.89 16.95 6.50
C ALA A 321 10.94 16.97 7.71
N ASP A 322 10.03 17.94 7.79
CA ASP A 322 9.03 18.04 8.85
C ASP A 322 7.99 16.93 8.72
N ALA A 323 7.57 16.63 7.48
CA ALA A 323 6.66 15.52 7.18
C ALA A 323 7.23 14.16 7.65
N MET A 324 8.50 13.89 7.34
CA MET A 324 9.18 12.67 7.78
C MET A 324 9.38 12.64 9.30
N THR A 325 9.70 13.78 9.91
CA THR A 325 9.83 13.92 11.37
C THR A 325 8.50 13.61 12.07
N LEU A 326 7.39 14.17 11.60
CA LEU A 326 6.05 13.83 12.11
C LEU A 326 5.76 12.34 11.94
N ALA A 327 6.08 11.79 10.76
CA ALA A 327 5.83 10.40 10.47
C ALA A 327 6.59 9.49 11.44
N VAL A 328 7.81 9.79 11.89
CA VAL A 328 8.54 8.91 12.83
C VAL A 328 8.26 9.21 14.30
N SER A 329 7.79 10.41 14.65
CA SER A 329 7.66 10.85 16.05
C SER A 329 6.40 10.34 16.76
N GLN A 330 5.34 10.06 16.02
CA GLN A 330 4.06 9.64 16.59
C GLN A 330 3.30 8.65 15.71
N PRO A 331 2.29 7.94 16.26
CA PRO A 331 1.34 7.20 15.46
C PRO A 331 0.61 8.14 14.49
N VAL A 332 0.64 7.80 13.21
CA VAL A 332 -0.08 8.50 12.14
C VAL A 332 -0.69 7.44 11.22
N TYR A 333 -1.75 7.84 10.49
CA TYR A 333 -2.24 7.08 9.36
C TYR A 333 -1.40 7.44 8.13
N ARG A 334 -1.83 8.42 7.32
CA ARG A 334 -1.11 8.85 6.12
C ARG A 334 -0.71 10.32 6.20
N VAL A 335 0.59 10.57 6.07
CA VAL A 335 1.15 11.91 5.86
C VAL A 335 1.35 12.09 4.35
N MET A 336 0.76 13.15 3.80
CA MET A 336 0.79 13.48 2.38
C MET A 336 1.80 14.60 2.12
N VAL A 337 2.63 14.45 1.10
CA VAL A 337 3.66 15.41 0.69
C VAL A 337 3.50 15.73 -0.79
N GLY A 338 3.29 16.99 -1.15
CA GLY A 338 3.08 17.42 -2.54
C GLY A 338 2.94 18.92 -2.68
#